data_AF-A0A8X7TZ15-F1
#
_entry.id   AF-A0A8X7TZ15-F1
#
_cell.length_a   1.000
_cell.length_b   1.000
_cell.length_c   1.000
_cell.angle_alpha   90.00
_cell.angle_beta   90.00
_cell.angle_gamma   90.00
#
_symmetry.space_group_name_H-M   'P 1'
#
loop_
_entity.id
_entity.type
_entity.pdbx_description
1 polymer ?
#
loop_
_entity_poly.entity_id
_entity_poly.type
_entity_poly.pdbx_seq_one_letter_code
_entity_poly.pdbx_strand_id
1 'polypeptide(L)' 'MSSSGDGVWDDGMIFRYYNAVTKLGGNKNLIKEIAIELGVPESEVQREAQKLNSIGKSKKGKVKKGA' A
#
# COMPACT_ATOMS: atom_id res chain seq x y z
N MET A 1 13.77 -10.47 9.95
CA MET A 1 13.42 -9.06 9.65
C MET A 1 12.39 -8.66 10.68
N SER A 2 12.78 -7.89 11.69
CA SER A 2 11.84 -7.34 12.67
C SER A 2 12.04 -5.84 12.66
N SER A 3 11.34 -5.16 11.76
CA SER A 3 11.24 -3.70 11.84
C SER A 3 10.11 -3.43 12.82
N SER A 4 10.47 -3.08 14.05
CA SER A 4 9.55 -2.56 15.06
C SER A 4 8.84 -1.33 14.47
N GLY A 5 7.66 -1.54 13.90
CA GLY A 5 6.79 -0.49 13.43
C GLY A 5 5.67 -0.34 14.42
N ASP A 6 5.81 0.58 15.37
CA ASP A 6 4.72 1.13 16.21
C ASP A 6 3.73 1.95 15.35
N GLY A 7 3.35 1.42 14.20
CA GLY A 7 2.42 2.02 13.27
C GLY A 7 1.16 1.18 13.20
N VAL A 8 0.03 1.86 12.98
CA VAL A 8 -1.29 1.28 12.64
C VAL A 8 -1.23 0.20 11.53
N TRP A 9 -0.11 0.14 10.80
CA TRP A 9 0.18 -0.76 9.69
C TRP A 9 1.10 -1.91 10.10
N ASP A 10 0.62 -2.80 10.97
CA ASP A 10 1.26 -4.09 11.24
C ASP A 10 1.10 -5.09 10.08
N ASP A 11 1.83 -6.21 10.13
CA ASP A 11 1.83 -7.23 9.07
C ASP A 11 0.42 -7.77 8.77
N GLY A 12 -0.45 -7.85 9.79
CA GLY A 12 -1.85 -8.25 9.63
C GLY A 12 -2.68 -7.22 8.86
N MET A 13 -2.50 -5.94 9.20
CA MET A 13 -3.11 -4.81 8.49
C MET A 13 -2.68 -4.77 7.02
N ILE A 14 -1.39 -4.98 6.74
CA ILE A 14 -0.82 -5.01 5.39
C ILE A 14 -1.41 -6.17 4.57
N PHE A 15 -1.54 -7.37 5.17
CA PHE A 15 -2.17 -8.50 4.50
C PHE A 15 -3.63 -8.22 4.12
N ARG A 16 -4.40 -7.65 5.05
CA ARG A 16 -5.80 -7.27 4.80
C ARG A 16 -5.92 -6.22 3.71
N TYR A 17 -5.04 -5.22 3.71
CA TYR A 17 -4.95 -4.22 2.64
C TYR A 17 -4.76 -4.86 1.27
N TYR A 18 -3.78 -5.76 1.09
CA TYR A 18 -3.57 -6.42 -0.20
C TYR A 18 -4.76 -7.28 -0.62
N ASN A 19 -5.40 -7.98 0.31
CA ASN A 19 -6.60 -8.77 0.04
C ASN A 19 -7.74 -7.88 -0.47
N ALA A 20 -7.98 -6.75 0.20
CA ALA A 20 -8.98 -5.77 -0.22
C ALA A 20 -8.63 -5.16 -1.60
N VAL A 21 -7.36 -4.84 -1.85
CA VAL A 21 -6.87 -4.39 -3.17
C VAL A 21 -7.15 -5.43 -4.26
N THR A 22 -6.91 -6.72 -4.00
CA THR A 22 -7.18 -7.80 -4.95
C THR A 22 -8.68 -7.99 -5.20
N LYS A 23 -9.50 -7.97 -4.15
CA LYS A 23 -10.97 -8.10 -4.27
C LYS A 23 -11.60 -6.95 -5.05
N LEU A 24 -11.12 -5.73 -4.82
CA LEU A 24 -11.69 -4.49 -5.35
C LEU A 24 -10.92 -3.98 -6.59
N GLY A 25 -9.94 -4.73 -7.09
CA GLY A 25 -9.03 -4.33 -8.16
C GLY A 25 -9.76 -3.94 -9.44
N GLY A 26 -9.96 -2.63 -9.63
CA GLY A 26 -10.76 -2.06 -10.72
C GLY A 26 -11.77 -0.99 -10.26
N ASN A 27 -12.01 -0.87 -8.95
CA ASN A 27 -12.89 0.15 -8.39
C ASN A 27 -12.19 1.52 -8.32
N LYS A 28 -12.85 2.57 -8.82
CA LYS A 28 -12.36 3.96 -8.75
C LYS A 28 -12.31 4.49 -7.31
N ASN A 29 -13.07 3.88 -6.40
CA ASN A 29 -13.15 4.24 -4.98
C ASN A 29 -12.38 3.27 -4.08
N LEU A 30 -11.35 2.60 -4.62
CA LEU A 30 -10.57 1.58 -3.91
C LEU A 30 -10.12 2.00 -2.51
N ILE A 31 -9.53 3.20 -2.39
CA ILE A 31 -9.00 3.72 -1.12
C ILE A 31 -10.11 3.88 -0.07
N LYS A 32 -11.29 4.33 -0.48
CA LYS A 32 -12.44 4.54 0.41
C LYS A 32 -13.01 3.22 0.92
N GLU A 33 -13.18 2.24 0.05
CA GLU A 33 -13.67 0.91 0.43
C GLU A 33 -12.68 0.21 1.38
N ILE A 34 -11.37 0.29 1.09
CA ILE A 34 -10.32 -0.25 1.95
C ILE A 34 -10.30 0.45 3.31
N ALA A 35 -10.48 1.77 3.36
CA ALA A 35 -10.56 2.53 4.60
C ALA A 35 -11.71 2.06 5.48
N ILE A 36 -12.88 1.79 4.88
CA ILE A 36 -14.04 1.23 5.57
C ILE A 36 -13.75 -0.19 6.07
N GLU A 37 -13.18 -1.07 5.23
CA GLU A 37 -12.90 -2.47 5.59
C GLU A 37 -11.84 -2.59 6.69
N LEU A 38 -10.84 -1.70 6.69
CA LEU A 38 -9.76 -1.67 7.68
C LEU A 38 -10.08 -0.81 8.90
N GLY A 39 -11.15 -0.01 8.87
CA GLY A 39 -11.53 0.89 9.96
C GLY A 39 -10.51 2.03 10.20
N VAL A 40 -9.81 2.47 9.15
CA VAL A 40 -8.81 3.55 9.22
C VAL A 40 -9.18 4.71 8.31
N PRO A 41 -8.66 5.92 8.57
CA PRO A 41 -8.90 7.06 7.69
C PRO A 41 -8.38 6.84 6.26
N GLU A 42 -9.12 7.33 5.26
CA GLU A 42 -8.70 7.27 3.85
C GLU A 42 -7.30 7.85 3.61
N SER A 43 -6.92 8.90 4.36
CA SER A 43 -5.60 9.52 4.28
C SER A 43 -4.46 8.59 4.69
N GLU A 44 -4.69 7.71 5.67
CA GLU A 44 -3.70 6.72 6.11
C GLU A 44 -3.53 5.63 5.05
N VAL A 45 -4.64 5.14 4.51
CA VAL A 45 -4.63 4.16 3.40
C VAL A 45 -3.93 4.74 2.18
N GLN A 46 -4.17 6.01 1.86
CA GLN A 46 -3.52 6.68 0.74
C GLN A 46 -2.01 6.85 0.96
N ARG A 47 -1.57 7.21 2.18
CA ARG A 47 -0.15 7.32 2.54
C ARG A 47 0.56 5.98 2.38
N GLU A 48 0.00 4.90 2.92
CA GLU A 48 0.62 3.58 2.82
C GLU A 48 0.58 3.06 1.37
N ALA A 49 -0.52 3.25 0.64
CA ALA A 49 -0.60 2.93 -0.79
C ALA A 49 0.48 3.64 -1.61
N GLN A 50 0.74 4.93 -1.34
CA GLN A 50 1.81 5.69 -1.99
C GLN A 50 3.20 5.14 -1.65
N LYS A 51 3.43 4.78 -0.38
CA LYS A 51 4.68 4.20 0.09
C LYS A 51 4.94 2.81 -0.53
N LEU A 52 3.92 1.96 -0.62
CA LEU A 52 4.01 0.67 -1.29
C LEU A 52 4.28 0.83 -2.79
N ASN A 53 3.66 1.80 -3.45
CA ASN A 53 3.87 2.09 -4.87
C ASN A 53 5.26 2.71 -5.15
N SER A 54 5.78 3.54 -4.24
CA SER A 54 7.13 4.12 -4.36
C SER A 54 8.22 3.06 -4.23
N ILE A 55 8.03 2.05 -3.38
CA ILE A 55 8.92 0.88 -3.28
C ILE A 55 8.94 0.10 -4.61
N GLY A 56 7.78 -0.05 -5.27
CA GLY A 56 7.68 -0.69 -6.59
C GLY A 56 8.36 0.10 -7.73
N LYS A 57 8.25 1.43 -7.73
CA LYS A 57 8.88 2.30 -8.75
C LYS A 57 10.40 2.43 -8.60
N SER A 58 10.91 2.35 -7.38
CA SER A 58 12.35 2.44 -7.10
C SER A 58 13.16 1.30 -7.74
N LYS A 59 12.53 0.15 -8.04
CA LYS A 59 13.17 -0.95 -8.77
C LYS A 59 13.13 -0.82 -10.30
N LYS A 60 12.27 0.02 -10.89
CA LYS A 60 12.14 0.17 -12.35
C LYS A 60 13.00 1.31 -12.94
N GLY A 61 13.69 2.08 -12.09
CA GLY A 61 14.43 3.28 -12.46
C GLY A 61 15.96 3.17 -12.49
N LYS A 62 16.55 1.96 -12.53
CA LYS A 62 18.01 1.81 -12.71
C LYS A 62 18.39 0.87 -13.84
N VAL A 63 17.72 1.00 -15.00
CA VAL A 63 18.39 0.67 -16.27
C VAL A 63 19.18 1.93 -16.64
N LYS A 64 20.45 1.96 -16.21
CA LYS A 64 21.45 2.90 -16.75
C LYS A 64 21.49 2.65 -18.27
N LYS A 65 20.85 3.50 -19.05
CA LYS A 65 21.16 3.66 -20.47
C LYS A 65 22.36 4.61 -20.50
N GLY A 66 23.54 4.06 -20.67
CA GLY A 66 24.77 4.83 -20.88
C GLY A 66 25.92 3.85 -21.08
N ALA A 67 26.73 3.97 -22.13
CA ALA A 67 26.71 4.81 -23.31
C ALA A 67 27.42 3.99 -24.41
#